data_AF-A0AAN8ZWK8-F1
#
_entry.id   AF-A0AAN8ZWK8-F1
#
_cell.length_a   1.000
_cell.length_b   1.000
_cell.length_c   1.000
_cell.angle_alpha   90.00
_cell.angle_beta   90.00
_cell.angle_gamma   90.00
#
_symmetry.space_group_name_H-M   'P 1'
#
loop_
_entity.id
_entity.type
_entity.pdbx_description
1 polymer ?
#
loop_
_entity_poly.entity_id
_entity_poly.type
_entity_poly.pdbx_seq_one_letter_code
_entity_poly.pdbx_strand_id
1 'polypeptide(L)'
;MEVIFASQYQHYPLFRESDSICNEPDEAPRDLKYAKFRERWECISKDSSEMLFDELSPRLVLSGHTHHGCHVQHNISEGRTVHEYTVPSFSWRNKRNPTFLMATLSPNNYAIYKCHMPSEYTVMAMYFMSFVFLMLWLLNRKFRSQGLLYIKVSKHLD
;
A
#
# COMPACT_ATOMS: atom_id res chain seq x y z
N MET A 1 18.48 20.35 -6.01
CA MET A 1 17.49 20.68 -4.96
C MET A 1 16.67 19.43 -4.73
N GLU A 2 16.97 18.72 -3.65
CA GLU A 2 16.94 17.26 -3.65
C GLU A 2 15.71 16.68 -2.97
N VAL A 3 15.08 15.72 -3.63
CA VAL A 3 14.14 14.79 -3.00
C VAL A 3 14.98 13.61 -2.54
N ILE A 4 14.98 13.33 -1.24
CA ILE A 4 15.69 12.16 -0.73
C ILE A 4 14.78 10.95 -0.91
N PHE A 5 15.21 10.04 -1.78
CA PHE A 5 14.67 8.69 -1.83
C PHE A 5 15.48 7.82 -0.88
N ALA A 6 15.11 7.81 0.40
CA ALA A 6 15.82 7.04 1.43
C ALA A 6 15.66 5.52 1.29
N SER A 7 15.02 4.99 0.22
CA SER A 7 14.47 3.63 0.32
C SER A 7 14.24 2.81 -0.94
N GLN A 8 14.91 3.05 -2.08
CA GLN A 8 15.02 1.96 -3.05
C GLN A 8 16.15 0.97 -2.75
N TYR A 9 17.26 1.43 -2.16
CA TYR A 9 18.40 0.54 -1.87
C TYR A 9 18.55 0.13 -0.40
N GLN A 10 18.00 0.88 0.56
CA GLN A 10 18.17 0.60 1.99
C GLN A 10 16.88 0.21 2.74
N HIS A 11 15.68 0.50 2.21
CA HIS A 11 14.39 0.15 2.84
C HIS A 11 14.28 0.51 4.34
N TYR A 12 14.87 1.64 4.75
CA TYR A 12 14.81 2.15 6.13
C TYR A 12 14.29 3.60 6.17
N PRO A 13 13.47 3.96 7.17
CA PRO A 13 13.10 5.34 7.47
C PRO A 13 14.26 6.13 8.07
N LEU A 14 14.12 7.45 8.09
CA LEU A 14 14.98 8.31 8.89
C LEU A 14 14.82 8.01 10.38
N PHE A 15 15.74 8.53 11.18
CA PHE A 15 15.73 8.34 12.62
C PHE A 15 14.38 8.75 13.23
N ARG A 16 13.74 7.80 13.91
CA ARG A 16 12.58 7.98 14.79
C ARG A 16 12.56 6.85 15.83
N GLU A 17 11.97 7.11 17.01
CA GLU A 17 11.96 6.11 18.10
C GLU A 17 11.07 4.91 17.80
N SER A 18 9.99 5.11 17.04
CA SER A 18 9.02 4.10 16.64
C SER A 18 8.05 4.69 15.61
N ASP A 19 7.14 3.86 15.08
CA ASP A 19 6.01 4.27 14.24
C ASP A 19 4.80 4.76 15.07
N SER A 20 4.96 4.99 16.37
CA SER A 20 3.86 5.40 17.28
C SER A 20 3.16 6.70 16.88
N ILE A 21 3.86 7.59 16.18
CA ILE A 21 3.33 8.87 15.69
C ILE A 21 2.47 8.74 14.44
N CYS A 22 2.61 7.64 13.69
CA CYS A 22 1.87 7.44 12.44
C CYS A 22 0.36 7.43 12.74
N ASN A 23 -0.47 7.95 11.84
CA ASN A 23 -1.92 7.95 11.98
C ASN A 23 -2.59 7.89 10.62
N GLU A 24 -2.39 6.77 9.92
CA GLU A 24 -2.87 6.58 8.55
C GLU A 24 -3.68 5.28 8.42
N PRO A 25 -4.64 5.17 7.48
CA PRO A 25 -5.45 3.96 7.32
C PRO A 25 -4.64 2.69 7.02
N ASP A 26 -3.44 2.86 6.46
CA ASP A 26 -2.50 1.79 6.11
C ASP A 26 -1.31 1.68 7.08
N GLU A 27 -1.44 2.28 8.27
CA GLU A 27 -0.44 2.19 9.32
C GLU A 27 -0.19 0.76 9.82
N ALA A 28 0.88 0.62 10.61
CA ALA A 28 1.25 -0.61 11.27
C ALA A 28 0.24 -0.97 12.38
N PRO A 29 -0.01 -2.27 12.62
CA PRO A 29 -0.79 -2.71 13.77
C PRO A 29 -0.09 -2.29 15.07
N ARG A 30 -0.86 -2.14 16.16
CA ARG A 30 -0.38 -1.51 17.40
C ARG A 30 0.92 -2.13 17.93
N ASP A 31 1.02 -3.45 17.96
CA ASP A 31 2.20 -4.18 18.41
C ASP A 31 3.48 -3.79 17.66
N LEU A 32 3.40 -3.66 16.33
CA LEU A 32 4.53 -3.21 15.50
C LEU A 32 4.74 -1.70 15.60
N LYS A 33 3.65 -0.94 15.64
CA LYS A 33 3.64 0.53 15.65
C LYS A 33 4.38 1.11 16.87
N TYR A 34 4.19 0.51 18.04
CA TYR A 34 4.84 0.95 19.29
C TYR A 34 6.17 0.25 19.57
N ALA A 35 6.62 -0.66 18.70
CA ALA A 35 7.93 -1.28 18.86
C ALA A 35 9.04 -0.23 18.67
N LYS A 36 10.02 -0.22 19.58
CA LYS A 36 11.13 0.72 19.51
C LYS A 36 12.09 0.33 18.40
N PHE A 37 12.49 1.31 17.60
CA PHE A 37 13.45 1.13 16.53
C PHE A 37 14.87 1.08 17.06
N ARG A 38 15.68 0.20 16.45
CA ARG A 38 17.13 0.18 16.64
C ARG A 38 17.78 0.93 15.49
N GLU A 39 18.60 1.93 15.82
CA GLU A 39 19.41 2.63 14.82
C GLU A 39 20.28 1.65 14.01
N ARG A 40 20.44 1.96 12.73
CA ARG A 40 21.17 1.15 11.74
C ARG A 40 20.57 -0.25 11.50
N TRP A 41 19.33 -0.47 11.94
CA TRP A 41 18.62 -1.74 11.79
C TRP A 41 17.16 -1.58 11.41
N GLU A 42 16.40 -0.76 12.11
CA GLU A 42 15.00 -0.47 11.78
C GLU A 42 14.85 0.96 11.24
N CYS A 43 15.82 1.84 11.54
CA CYS A 43 15.91 3.20 11.02
C CYS A 43 17.37 3.61 10.82
N ILE A 44 17.60 4.63 10.01
CA ILE A 44 18.92 5.26 9.87
C ILE A 44 19.31 5.90 11.22
N SER A 45 20.62 5.92 11.54
CA SER A 45 21.08 6.55 12.79
C SER A 45 20.74 8.04 12.85
N LYS A 46 20.62 8.57 14.06
CA LYS A 46 20.32 9.98 14.31
C LYS A 46 21.33 10.90 13.61
N ASP A 47 22.62 10.67 13.84
CA ASP A 47 23.70 11.46 13.24
C ASP A 47 23.65 11.46 11.70
N SER A 48 23.32 10.30 11.11
CA SER A 48 23.21 10.18 9.65
C SER A 48 21.96 10.87 9.11
N SER A 49 20.86 10.84 9.86
CA SER A 49 19.64 11.55 9.50
C SER A 49 19.86 13.07 9.54
N GLU A 50 20.54 13.57 10.57
CA GLU A 50 20.95 14.98 10.69
C GLU A 50 21.89 15.39 9.56
N MET A 51 22.93 14.58 9.28
CA MET A 51 23.84 14.82 8.15
C MET A 51 23.08 14.90 6.80
N LEU A 52 22.09 14.02 6.58
CA LEU A 52 21.27 14.06 5.35
C LEU A 52 20.44 15.34 5.26
N PHE A 53 19.94 15.85 6.37
CA PHE A 53 19.20 17.12 6.38
C PHE A 53 20.10 18.31 6.08
N ASP A 54 21.29 18.34 6.65
CA ASP A 54 22.25 19.45 6.51
C ASP A 54 22.86 19.47 5.11
N GLU A 55 23.34 18.34 4.61
CA GLU A 55 24.07 18.26 3.34
C GLU A 55 23.14 18.37 2.12
N LEU A 56 21.98 17.72 2.16
CA LEU A 56 21.09 17.61 0.99
C LEU A 56 19.95 18.63 1.02
N SER A 57 19.67 19.21 2.19
CA SER A 57 18.57 20.16 2.40
C SER A 57 17.24 19.70 1.74
N PRO A 58 16.74 18.50 2.07
CA PRO A 58 15.64 17.88 1.35
C PRO A 58 14.33 18.63 1.52
N ARG A 59 13.51 18.60 0.47
CA ARG A 59 12.12 19.12 0.51
C ARG A 59 11.10 18.04 0.83
N LEU A 60 11.44 16.78 0.55
CA LEU A 60 10.61 15.60 0.69
C LEU A 60 11.51 14.38 0.90
N VAL A 61 11.10 13.48 1.79
CA VAL A 61 11.75 12.20 2.02
C VAL A 61 10.75 11.07 1.72
N LEU A 62 11.17 10.10 0.91
CA LEU A 62 10.39 8.90 0.62
C LEU A 62 11.12 7.67 1.16
N SER A 63 10.53 7.00 2.14
CA SER A 63 11.10 5.83 2.83
C SER A 63 10.27 4.55 2.61
N GLY A 64 10.78 3.43 3.10
CA GLY A 64 10.12 2.12 3.14
C GLY A 64 10.50 1.42 4.44
N HIS A 65 9.63 0.54 4.95
CA HIS A 65 9.86 -0.16 6.23
C HIS A 65 9.06 -1.48 6.34
N THR A 66 8.30 -1.70 7.42
CA THR A 66 7.49 -2.88 7.74
C THR A 66 6.29 -3.13 6.80
N HIS A 67 6.36 -2.66 5.56
CA HIS A 67 5.28 -2.69 4.56
C HIS A 67 4.04 -1.88 4.94
N HIS A 68 4.14 -1.05 5.98
CA HIS A 68 3.09 -0.18 6.48
C HIS A 68 3.37 1.29 6.14
N GLY A 69 2.29 2.05 5.98
CA GLY A 69 2.35 3.47 5.66
C GLY A 69 2.65 4.27 6.92
N CYS A 70 3.45 5.31 6.78
CA CYS A 70 3.62 6.30 7.82
C CYS A 70 3.90 7.67 7.20
N HIS A 71 3.38 8.72 7.83
CA HIS A 71 3.74 10.10 7.54
C HIS A 71 4.34 10.72 8.80
N VAL A 72 5.61 11.14 8.69
CA VAL A 72 6.34 11.81 9.76
C VAL A 72 6.74 13.21 9.31
N GLN A 73 6.70 14.17 10.24
CA GLN A 73 7.20 15.52 10.04
C GLN A 73 8.46 15.70 10.87
N HIS A 74 9.58 15.95 10.20
CA HIS A 74 10.87 16.21 10.83
C HIS A 74 11.07 17.72 10.94
N ASN A 75 11.10 18.22 12.18
CA ASN A 75 11.47 19.61 12.45
C ASN A 75 12.98 19.69 12.59
N ILE A 76 13.63 20.35 11.65
CA ILE A 76 15.09 20.48 11.64
C ILE A 76 15.53 21.81 12.26
N SER A 77 16.81 21.90 12.61
CA SER A 77 17.44 23.01 13.36
C SER A 77 17.20 24.40 12.76
N GLU A 78 16.97 24.49 11.45
CA GLU A 78 16.71 25.72 10.70
C GLU A 78 15.25 26.22 10.77
N GLY A 79 14.40 25.59 11.58
CA GLY A 79 12.97 25.92 11.67
C GLY A 79 12.14 25.48 10.46
N ARG A 80 12.73 24.66 9.59
CA ARG A 80 12.07 24.03 8.44
C ARG A 80 11.45 22.70 8.87
N THR A 81 10.31 22.36 8.27
CA THR A 81 9.68 21.05 8.44
C THR A 81 9.84 20.25 7.15
N VAL A 82 10.37 19.03 7.26
CA VAL A 82 10.51 18.10 6.13
C VAL A 82 9.55 16.95 6.31
N HIS A 83 8.79 16.64 5.26
CA HIS A 83 7.84 15.54 5.27
C HIS A 83 8.51 14.24 4.83
N GLU A 84 8.39 13.20 5.64
CA GLU A 84 8.78 11.83 5.30
C GLU A 84 7.53 10.97 5.10
N TYR A 85 7.41 10.36 3.93
CA TYR A 85 6.37 9.35 3.64
C TYR A 85 7.01 7.97 3.51
N THR A 86 6.64 7.06 4.40
CA THR A 86 6.97 5.63 4.30
C THR A 86 5.96 4.97 3.37
N VAL A 87 6.45 4.47 2.23
CA VAL A 87 5.65 3.80 1.20
C VAL A 87 5.37 2.36 1.63
N PRO A 88 4.10 1.96 1.80
CA PRO A 88 3.74 0.59 2.16
C PRO A 88 3.88 -0.37 0.97
N SER A 89 3.66 -1.66 1.23
CA SER A 89 3.61 -2.65 0.14
C SER A 89 2.40 -2.44 -0.76
N PHE A 90 2.64 -2.51 -2.07
CA PHE A 90 1.61 -2.51 -3.11
C PHE A 90 0.93 -3.87 -3.29
N SER A 91 1.21 -4.87 -2.47
CA SER A 91 0.74 -6.25 -2.67
C SER A 91 0.00 -6.83 -1.47
N TRP A 92 -1.03 -7.64 -1.73
CA TRP A 92 -1.76 -8.38 -0.70
C TRP A 92 -0.90 -9.47 -0.01
N ARG A 93 0.28 -9.79 -0.55
CA ARG A 93 1.21 -10.74 0.07
C ARG A 93 1.66 -10.31 1.47
N ASN A 94 1.81 -8.99 1.67
CA ASN A 94 2.37 -8.45 2.91
C ASN A 94 1.34 -7.69 3.74
N LYS A 95 0.23 -7.23 3.15
CA LYS A 95 -0.80 -6.45 3.86
C LYS A 95 -2.18 -6.58 3.22
N ARG A 96 -3.22 -6.63 4.05
CA ARG A 96 -4.62 -6.76 3.60
C ARG A 96 -5.16 -5.54 2.85
N ASN A 97 -4.72 -4.33 3.19
CA ASN A 97 -5.12 -3.07 2.58
C ASN A 97 -3.90 -2.39 1.93
N PRO A 98 -3.42 -2.89 0.79
CA PRO A 98 -2.24 -2.33 0.14
C PRO A 98 -2.55 -0.95 -0.43
N THR A 99 -1.53 -0.11 -0.50
CA THR A 99 -1.63 1.24 -1.07
C THR A 99 -0.40 1.51 -1.93
N PHE A 100 -0.50 2.49 -2.80
CA PHE A 100 0.64 2.99 -3.57
C PHE A 100 0.69 4.51 -3.49
N LEU A 101 1.89 5.06 -3.63
CA LEU A 101 2.12 6.49 -3.59
C LEU A 101 2.25 7.03 -5.02
N MET A 102 1.50 8.08 -5.33
CA MET A 102 1.65 8.85 -6.55
C MET A 102 2.26 10.21 -6.19
N ALA A 103 3.44 10.48 -6.73
CA ALA A 103 4.17 11.71 -6.50
C ALA A 103 4.26 12.52 -7.80
N THR A 104 3.96 13.82 -7.72
CA THR A 104 4.24 14.79 -8.78
C THR A 104 5.30 15.74 -8.27
N LEU A 105 6.47 15.75 -8.92
CA LEU A 105 7.62 16.54 -8.50
C LEU A 105 7.86 17.66 -9.52
N SER A 106 8.06 18.89 -9.03
CA SER A 106 8.50 20.03 -9.83
C SER A 106 9.71 20.70 -9.17
N PRO A 107 10.44 21.58 -9.88
CA PRO A 107 11.62 22.23 -9.31
C PRO A 107 11.36 22.93 -7.97
N ASN A 108 10.15 23.50 -7.80
CA ASN A 108 9.79 24.33 -6.65
C ASN A 108 8.62 23.79 -5.82
N ASN A 109 7.95 22.71 -6.24
CA ASN A 109 6.83 22.13 -5.49
C ASN A 109 6.79 20.59 -5.60
N TYR A 110 6.02 19.95 -4.73
CA TYR A 110 5.66 18.54 -4.87
C TYR A 110 4.20 18.33 -4.47
N ALA A 111 3.58 17.29 -5.00
CA ALA A 111 2.28 16.81 -4.56
C ALA A 111 2.35 15.29 -4.34
N ILE A 112 1.84 14.85 -3.20
CA ILE A 112 1.80 13.44 -2.80
C ILE A 112 0.34 13.01 -2.67
N TYR A 113 -0.01 11.91 -3.32
CA TYR A 113 -1.30 11.26 -3.19
C TYR A 113 -1.09 9.80 -2.81
N LYS A 114 -1.70 9.38 -1.70
CA LYS A 114 -1.73 7.99 -1.28
C LYS A 114 -3.01 7.35 -1.80
N CYS A 115 -2.86 6.35 -2.66
CA CYS A 115 -3.97 5.70 -3.34
C CYS A 115 -4.22 4.31 -2.74
N HIS A 116 -5.42 4.09 -2.23
CA HIS A 116 -5.81 2.82 -1.65
C HIS A 116 -6.25 1.82 -2.73
N MET A 117 -5.81 0.57 -2.59
CA MET A 117 -6.34 -0.54 -3.38
C MET A 117 -7.43 -1.30 -2.62
N PRO A 118 -8.29 -2.06 -3.31
CA PRO A 118 -9.28 -2.91 -2.65
C PRO A 118 -8.62 -3.82 -1.61
N SER A 119 -9.29 -4.03 -0.48
CA SER A 119 -8.79 -4.95 0.52
C SER A 119 -8.73 -6.39 -0.02
N GLU A 120 -7.86 -7.22 0.55
CA GLU A 120 -7.74 -8.64 0.20
C GLU A 120 -9.12 -9.34 0.25
N TYR A 121 -9.91 -9.04 1.29
CA TYR A 121 -11.26 -9.56 1.44
C TYR A 121 -12.21 -9.11 0.33
N THR A 122 -12.09 -7.86 -0.11
CA THR A 122 -12.88 -7.35 -1.24
C THR A 122 -12.56 -8.13 -2.51
N VAL A 123 -11.27 -8.38 -2.79
CA VAL A 123 -10.84 -9.16 -3.95
C VAL A 123 -11.31 -10.62 -3.86
N MET A 124 -11.15 -11.25 -2.69
CA MET A 124 -11.65 -12.61 -2.45
C MET A 124 -13.17 -12.71 -2.62
N ALA A 125 -13.93 -11.75 -2.10
CA ALA A 125 -15.37 -11.71 -2.25
C ALA A 125 -15.78 -11.56 -3.73
N MET A 126 -15.09 -10.71 -4.49
CA MET A 126 -15.33 -10.57 -5.92
C MET A 126 -15.09 -11.88 -6.68
N TYR A 127 -14.01 -12.61 -6.37
CA TYR A 127 -13.74 -13.91 -6.98
C TYR A 127 -14.81 -14.95 -6.61
N PHE A 128 -15.20 -15.01 -5.34
CA PHE A 128 -16.25 -15.93 -4.90
C PHE A 128 -17.59 -15.64 -5.59
N MET A 129 -18.02 -14.38 -5.63
CA MET A 129 -19.25 -13.99 -6.32
C MET A 129 -19.18 -14.30 -7.81
N SER A 130 -18.06 -14.01 -8.46
CA SER A 130 -17.85 -14.32 -9.89
C SER A 130 -17.95 -15.82 -10.16
N PHE A 131 -17.40 -16.65 -9.28
CA PHE A 131 -17.50 -18.11 -9.36
C PHE A 131 -18.95 -18.59 -9.20
N VAL A 132 -19.69 -18.06 -8.22
CA VAL A 132 -21.11 -18.39 -8.02
C VAL A 132 -21.93 -18.01 -9.25
N PHE A 133 -21.74 -16.80 -9.79
CA PHE A 133 -22.43 -16.37 -11.01
C PHE A 133 -22.11 -17.26 -12.20
N LEU A 134 -20.85 -17.65 -12.38
CA LEU A 134 -20.44 -18.58 -13.44
C LEU A 134 -21.12 -19.94 -13.28
N MET A 135 -21.18 -20.49 -12.07
CA MET A 135 -21.84 -21.77 -11.80
C MET A 135 -23.34 -21.70 -12.05
N LEU A 136 -24.02 -20.66 -11.58
CA LEU A 136 -25.44 -20.44 -11.87
C LEU A 136 -25.69 -20.32 -13.38
N TRP A 137 -24.83 -19.61 -14.11
CA TRP A 137 -24.94 -19.49 -15.56
C TRP A 137 -24.77 -20.83 -16.29
N LEU A 138 -23.79 -21.64 -15.89
CA LEU A 138 -23.56 -22.98 -16.44
C LEU A 138 -24.75 -23.92 -16.16
N LEU A 139 -25.30 -23.90 -14.94
CA LEU A 139 -26.48 -24.68 -14.58
C LEU A 139 -27.69 -24.25 -15.42
N ASN A 140 -27.96 -22.95 -15.52
CA ASN A 140 -29.04 -22.42 -16.35
C ASN A 140 -28.88 -22.81 -17.83
N ARG A 141 -27.66 -22.79 -18.37
CA ARG A 141 -27.39 -23.26 -19.74
C ARG A 141 -27.69 -24.74 -19.91
N LYS A 142 -27.30 -25.59 -18.95
CA LYS A 142 -27.58 -27.03 -18.98
C LYS A 142 -29.08 -27.34 -18.89
N PHE A 143 -29.81 -26.65 -18.01
CA PHE A 143 -31.27 -26.81 -17.94
C PHE A 143 -31.95 -26.40 -19.24
N ARG A 144 -31.56 -25.26 -19.83
CA ARG A 144 -32.10 -24.82 -21.12
C ARG A 144 -31.79 -25.79 -22.26
N SER A 145 -30.58 -26.33 -22.34
CA SER A 145 -30.21 -27.28 -23.39
C SER A 145 -30.96 -28.61 -23.24
N GLN A 146 -31.12 -29.12 -22.02
CA GLN A 146 -31.92 -30.32 -21.75
C GLN A 146 -33.41 -30.10 -22.06
N GLY A 147 -33.97 -28.94 -21.70
CA GLY A 147 -35.35 -28.58 -22.05
C GLY A 147 -35.58 -28.50 -23.56
N LEU A 148 -34.66 -27.88 -24.30
CA LEU A 148 -34.69 -27.84 -25.77
C LEU A 148 -34.60 -29.25 -26.40
N LEU A 149 -33.75 -30.13 -25.85
CA LEU A 149 -33.59 -31.49 -26.34
C LEU A 149 -34.86 -32.33 -26.08
N TYR A 150 -35.45 -32.20 -24.90
CA TYR A 150 -36.71 -32.85 -24.54
C TYR A 150 -37.86 -32.44 -25.46
N ILE A 151 -38.02 -31.14 -25.72
CA ILE A 151 -39.03 -30.62 -26.67
C ILE A 151 -38.79 -31.16 -28.08
N LYS A 152 -37.52 -31.28 -28.52
CA LYS A 152 -37.18 -31.80 -29.85
C LYS A 152 -37.48 -33.30 -29.99
N VAL A 153 -37.27 -34.10 -28.94
CA VAL A 153 -37.62 -35.52 -28.92
C VAL A 153 -39.14 -35.71 -28.91
N SER A 154 -39.87 -34.94 -28.10
CA SER A 154 -41.34 -35.02 -28.03
C SER A 154 -41.99 -34.73 -29.39
N LYS A 155 -41.53 -33.70 -30.11
CA LYS A 155 -42.05 -33.36 -31.45
C LYS A 155 -41.73 -34.39 -32.54
N HIS A 156 -40.86 -35.36 -32.28
CA HIS A 156 -40.51 -36.41 -33.24
C HIS A 156 -41.29 -37.72 -32.99
N LEU A 157 -42.00 -37.80 -31.86
CA LEU A 157 -42.80 -38.95 -31.43
C LEU A 157 -44.31 -38.76 -31.69
N ASP A 158 -44.73 -37.55 -32.08
CA ASP A 158 -46.05 -37.21 -32.62
C ASP A 158 -46.01 -37.16 -34.15
#